data_AF-A0A1F3NXT0-F1
#
_entry.id   AF-A0A1F3NXT0-F1
#
_cell.length_a   1.000
_cell.length_b   1.000
_cell.length_c   1.000
_cell.angle_alpha   90.00
_cell.angle_beta   90.00
_cell.angle_gamma   90.00
#
_symmetry.space_group_name_H-M   'P 1'
#
loop_
_entity.id
_entity.type
_entity.pdbx_description
1 polymer ?
#
loop_
_entity_poly.entity_id
_entity_poly.type
_entity_poly.pdbx_seq_one_letter_code
_entity_poly.pdbx_strand_id
1 'polypeptide(L)' 'MGKRQQRIAGSDLKIKSSGMLNQECNLVLKDQSVLHGYVYAIEGEQIFVEDNRRHRHSVSLQEVTEVILEKVTPN' A
#
# COMPACT_ATOMS: atom_id res chain seq x y z
N MET A 1 3.96 11.53 20.10
CA MET A 1 4.62 11.31 18.80
C MET A 1 3.53 11.25 17.74
N GLY A 2 3.44 12.24 16.84
CA GLY A 2 2.36 12.31 15.87
C GLY A 2 2.60 11.34 14.71
N LYS A 3 1.82 10.26 14.61
CA LYS A 3 1.80 9.43 13.40
C LYS A 3 1.20 10.24 12.27
N ARG A 4 1.92 10.37 11.15
CA ARG A 4 1.39 10.98 9.92
C ARG A 4 1.05 9.87 8.95
N GLN A 5 -0.17 9.89 8.43
CA GLN A 5 -0.57 8.99 7.36
C GLN A 5 -0.33 9.67 6.01
N GLN A 6 0.19 8.92 5.04
CA GLN A 6 0.29 9.35 3.65
C GLN A 6 -0.72 8.56 2.83
N ARG A 7 -1.67 9.27 2.22
CA ARG A 7 -2.65 8.68 1.30
C ARG A 7 -2.18 8.84 -0.13
N ILE A 8 -2.21 7.76 -0.90
CA ILE A 8 -1.83 7.71 -2.31
C ILE A 8 -3.03 7.18 -3.08
N ALA A 9 -3.56 7.96 -4.01
CA ALA A 9 -4.64 7.52 -4.88
C ALA A 9 -4.17 6.39 -5.80
N GLY A 10 -5.06 5.47 -6.17
CA GLY A 10 -4.76 4.34 -7.07
C GLY A 10 -4.06 4.77 -8.37
N SER A 11 -4.48 5.92 -8.94
CA SER A 11 -3.90 6.51 -10.14
C SER A 11 -2.43 6.92 -10.00
N ASP A 12 -1.99 7.21 -8.77
CA ASP A 12 -0.64 7.72 -8.49
C ASP A 12 0.34 6.61 -8.08
N LEU A 13 -0.13 5.37 -7.90
CA LEU A 13 0.66 4.28 -7.30
C LEU A 13 1.93 3.97 -8.10
N LYS A 14 1.87 4.03 -9.43
CA LYS A 14 3.04 3.81 -10.28
C LYS A 14 4.11 4.88 -10.08
N ILE A 15 3.68 6.14 -9.97
CA ILE A 15 4.56 7.30 -9.87
C ILE A 15 5.24 7.35 -8.49
N LYS A 16 4.51 6.95 -7.44
CA LYS A 16 4.98 7.01 -6.04
C LYS A 16 5.51 5.68 -5.50
N SER A 17 5.66 4.67 -6.38
CA SER A 17 6.01 3.28 -6.03
C SER A 17 7.30 3.14 -5.22
N SER A 18 8.33 3.93 -5.52
CA SER A 18 9.62 3.89 -4.82
C SER A 18 9.54 4.22 -3.33
N GLY A 19 8.59 5.07 -2.93
CA GLY A 19 8.39 5.45 -1.53
C GLY A 19 7.51 4.49 -0.73
N MET A 20 6.99 3.43 -1.36
CA MET A 20 6.03 2.50 -0.75
C MET A 20 6.67 1.20 -0.28
N LEU A 21 7.82 0.81 -0.85
CA LEU A 21 8.45 -0.47 -0.56
C LEU A 21 8.82 -0.60 0.93
N ASN A 22 8.53 -1.76 1.49
CA ASN A 22 8.71 -2.13 2.90
C ASN A 22 7.99 -1.20 3.89
N GLN A 23 6.99 -0.45 3.44
CA GLN A 23 6.14 0.35 4.32
C GLN A 23 4.90 -0.43 4.72
N GLU A 24 4.49 -0.26 5.98
CA GLU A 24 3.20 -0.71 6.46
C GLU A 24 2.09 0.11 5.78
N CYS A 25 1.07 -0.60 5.30
CA CYS A 25 0.04 -0.01 4.48
C CYS A 25 -1.35 -0.63 4.73
N ASN A 26 -2.37 0.17 4.43
CA ASN A 26 -3.72 -0.30 4.17
C ASN A 26 -4.04 -0.04 2.70
N LEU A 27 -4.26 -1.10 1.93
CA LEU A 27 -4.83 -1.04 0.58
C LEU A 27 -6.34 -1.01 0.69
N VAL A 28 -6.96 0.08 0.24
CA VAL A 28 -8.40 0.19 0.11
C VAL A 28 -8.78 -0.21 -1.32
N LEU A 29 -9.58 -1.26 -1.45
CA LEU A 29 -10.00 -1.79 -2.74
C LEU A 29 -11.33 -1.17 -3.20
N LYS A 30 -11.66 -1.32 -4.48
CA LYS A 30 -12.91 -0.80 -5.08
C LYS A 30 -14.17 -1.43 -4.50
N ASP A 31 -14.08 -2.66 -4.01
CA ASP A 31 -15.16 -3.35 -3.31
C ASP A 31 -15.35 -2.89 -1.85
N GLN A 32 -14.59 -1.86 -1.43
CA GLN A 32 -14.55 -1.30 -0.08
C GLN A 32 -13.89 -2.22 0.97
N SER A 33 -13.35 -3.36 0.56
CA SER A 33 -12.50 -4.16 1.44
C SER A 33 -11.15 -3.47 1.68
N VAL A 34 -10.52 -3.83 2.80
CA VAL A 34 -9.22 -3.29 3.20
C VAL A 34 -8.25 -4.44 3.42
N LEU A 35 -7.13 -4.41 2.70
CA LEU A 35 -6.01 -5.32 2.88
C LEU A 35 -4.90 -4.61 3.65
N HIS A 36 -4.58 -5.12 4.84
CA HIS A 36 -3.52 -4.59 5.69
C HIS A 36 -2.26 -5.45 5.58
N GLY A 37 -1.10 -4.81 5.43
CA GLY A 37 0.18 -5.49 5.38
C GLY A 37 1.34 -4.59 4.94
N TYR A 38 2.41 -5.19 4.44
CA TYR A 38 3.61 -4.49 3.97
C TYR A 38 3.74 -4.61 2.45
N VAL A 39 3.95 -3.50 1.76
CA VAL A 39 4.21 -3.53 0.32
C VAL A 39 5.61 -4.08 0.08
N TYR A 40 5.74 -5.23 -0.57
CA TYR A 40 7.06 -5.82 -0.87
C TYR A 40 7.47 -5.66 -2.33
N ALA A 41 6.53 -5.46 -3.25
CA ALA A 41 6.81 -5.18 -4.65
C ALA A 41 5.66 -4.41 -5.32
N ILE A 42 6.00 -3.63 -6.35
CA ILE A 42 5.04 -3.04 -7.30
C ILE A 42 5.63 -3.27 -8.68
N GLU A 43 4.99 -4.13 -9.48
CA GLU A 43 5.50 -4.55 -10.78
C GLU A 43 4.38 -4.50 -11.81
N GLY A 44 4.62 -3.83 -12.94
CA GLY A 44 3.62 -3.69 -14.01
C GLY A 44 2.32 -3.03 -13.52
N GLU A 45 1.22 -3.80 -13.54
CA GLU A 45 -0.12 -3.39 -13.08
C GLU A 45 -0.50 -4.05 -11.76
N GLN A 46 0.46 -4.57 -11.00
CA GLN A 46 0.21 -5.27 -9.74
C GLN A 46 0.97 -4.64 -8.58
N ILE A 47 0.31 -4.57 -7.44
CA ILE A 47 0.92 -4.32 -6.14
C ILE A 47 0.90 -5.60 -5.33
N PHE A 48 2.01 -5.87 -4.65
CA PHE A 48 2.18 -7.05 -3.84
C PHE A 48 2.34 -6.68 -2.38
N VAL A 49 1.53 -7.33 -1.55
CA VAL A 49 1.43 -7.03 -0.11
C VAL A 49 1.58 -8.33 0.67
N GLU A 50 2.40 -8.32 1.71
CA GLU A 50 2.50 -9.41 2.67
C GLU A 50 1.74 -9.02 3.95
N ASP A 51 0.75 -9.84 4.34
CA ASP A 51 -0.02 -9.58 5.55
C ASP A 51 0.71 -10.05 6.83
N ASN A 52 0.14 -9.75 8.00
CA ASN A 52 0.72 -10.12 9.29
C ASN A 52 0.76 -11.64 9.54
N ARG A 53 0.07 -12.45 8.73
CA ARG A 53 0.11 -13.92 8.74
C ARG A 53 1.12 -14.47 7.73
N ARG A 54 1.92 -13.60 7.11
CA ARG A 54 2.90 -13.91 6.06
C ARG A 54 2.28 -14.47 4.78
N HIS A 55 0.99 -14.23 4.55
CA HIS A 55 0.39 -14.53 3.26
C HIS A 55 0.67 -13.39 2.30
N ARG A 56 1.06 -13.76 1.07
CA ARG A 56 1.33 -12.82 -0.01
C ARG A 56 0.09 -12.66 -0.88
N HIS A 57 -0.27 -11.42 -1.11
CA HIS A 57 -1.39 -11.02 -1.93
C HIS A 57 -0.85 -10.26 -3.14
N SER A 58 -1.43 -10.54 -4.30
CA SER A 58 -1.21 -9.76 -5.52
C SER A 58 -2.55 -9.11 -5.86
N VAL A 59 -2.54 -7.79 -5.99
CA VAL A 59 -3.73 -6.99 -6.26
C VAL A 59 -3.49 -6.16 -7.51
N SER A 60 -4.47 -6.10 -8.40
CA SER A 60 -4.40 -5.22 -9.57
C SER A 60 -4.44 -3.76 -9.12
N LEU A 61 -3.55 -2.91 -9.65
CA LEU A 61 -3.59 -1.46 -9.38
C LEU A 61 -4.93 -0.83 -9.77
N GLN A 62 -5.64 -1.45 -10.73
CA GLN A 62 -6.98 -1.01 -11.14
C GLN A 62 -8.06 -1.31 -10.10
N GLU A 63 -7.83 -2.25 -9.19
CA GLU A 63 -8.74 -2.61 -8.10
C GLU A 63 -8.48 -1.77 -6.84
N VAL A 64 -7.35 -1.05 -6.79
CA VAL A 64 -6.97 -0.21 -5.66
C VAL A 64 -7.57 1.19 -5.80
N THR A 65 -8.33 1.61 -4.80
CA THR A 65 -8.87 2.97 -4.68
C THR A 65 -7.82 3.91 -4.10
N GLU A 66 -7.25 3.54 -2.95
CA GLU A 66 -6.17 4.29 -2.30
C GLU A 66 -5.26 3.35 -1.50
N VAL A 67 -4.02 3.79 -1.28
CA VAL A 67 -3.08 3.19 -0.33
C VAL A 67 -2.78 4.19 0.77
N ILE A 68 -2.95 3.75 2.01
CA ILE A 68 -2.68 4.55 3.21
C ILE A 68 -1.43 3.99 3.86
N LEU A 69 -0.34 4.75 3.83
CA LEU A 69 0.93 4.39 4.46
C LEU A 69 1.05 5.01 5.86
N GLU A 70 1.58 4.24 6.81
CA GLU A 70 2.01 4.80 8.10
C GLU A 70 3.44 5.35 7.99
N LYS A 71 3.61 6.67 8.15
CA LYS A 71 4.94 7.29 8.18
C LYS A 71 5.34 7.56 9.62
N VAL A 72 6.28 6.75 10.13
CA VAL A 72 6.99 7.08 11.37
C VAL A 72 7.97 8.20 11.04
N THR A 73 7.74 9.40 11.58
CA THR A 73 8.68 10.51 11.41
C THR A 73 9.86 10.25 12.34
N PRO A 74 11.10 10.08 11.84
CA PRO A 74 12.27 10.05 12.71
C PRO A 74 12.39 11.43 13.38
N ASN A 75 12.59 11.45 14.70
CA ASN A 75 12.93 12.67 15.44
C ASN A 75 14.29 13.21 15.01
#